data_AF-A0A1G7LVB9-F1
#
_entry.id   AF-A0A1G7LVB9-F1
#
_cell.length_a   1.000
_cell.length_b   1.000
_cell.length_c   1.000
_cell.angle_alpha   90.00
_cell.angle_beta   90.00
_cell.angle_gamma   90.00
#
_symmetry.space_group_name_H-M   'P 1'
#
loop_
_entity.id
_entity.type
_entity.pdbx_description
1 polymer ?
#
loop_
_entity_poly.entity_id
_entity_poly.type
_entity_poly.pdbx_seq_one_letter_code
_entity_poly.pdbx_strand_id
1 'polypeptide(L)' 'MQIIYRDNLLQTSLTICYKDRFLTMDRLVIHTGAAHSLLSSDIVEQIGIHFENGDRLLIVDNPLSASIF' A
#
# COMPACT_ATOMS: atom_id res chain seq x y z
N MET A 1 -5.31 -10.06 -11.80
CA MET A 1 -4.25 -10.01 -10.77
C MET A 1 -3.42 -11.28 -10.89
N GLN A 2 -2.09 -11.16 -10.94
CA GLN A 2 -1.17 -12.29 -11.01
C GLN A 2 -0.30 -12.26 -9.75
N ILE A 3 -0.28 -13.37 -9.01
CA ILE A 3 0.62 -13.55 -7.86
C ILE A 3 1.84 -14.32 -8.33
N ILE A 4 3.02 -13.79 -8.02
CA ILE A 4 4.31 -14.36 -8.40
C ILE A 4 5.03 -14.71 -7.11
N TYR A 5 5.49 -15.96 -6.98
CA TYR A 5 6.40 -16.34 -5.91
C TYR A 5 7.85 -16.13 -6.37
N ARG A 6 8.56 -15.21 -5.73
CA ARG A 6 9.95 -14.84 -6.08
C ARG A 6 10.68 -14.36 -4.83
N ASP A 7 11.96 -14.74 -4.70
CA ASP A 7 12.82 -14.32 -3.57
C ASP A 7 12.21 -14.68 -2.20
N ASN A 8 11.53 -15.83 -2.13
CA ASN A 8 10.74 -16.32 -0.99
C ASN A 8 9.57 -15.41 -0.56
N LEU A 9 9.15 -14.48 -1.41
CA LEU A 9 8.05 -13.57 -1.17
C LEU A 9 6.94 -13.78 -2.21
N LEU A 10 5.69 -13.60 -1.78
CA LEU A 10 4.57 -13.46 -2.70
C LEU A 10 4.53 -12.01 -3.17
N GLN A 11 4.57 -11.81 -4.47
CA GLN A 11 4.58 -10.50 -5.11
C GLN A 11 3.42 -10.35 -6.09
N THR A 12 2.92 -9.14 -6.28
CA THR A 12 1.91 -8.80 -7.30
C THR A 12 2.20 -7.43 -7.90
N SER A 13 1.52 -7.10 -9.00
CA SER A 13 1.34 -5.72 -9.44
C SER A 13 -0.02 -5.18 -8.98
N LEU A 14 -0.10 -3.87 -8.80
CA LEU A 14 -1.32 -3.14 -8.45
C LEU A 14 -1.37 -1.83 -9.24
N THR A 15 -2.52 -1.48 -9.79
CA THR A 15 -2.79 -0.15 -10.36
C THR A 15 -3.81 0.56 -9.49
N ILE A 16 -3.45 1.75 -8.99
CA ILE A 16 -4.38 2.68 -8.34
C ILE A 16 -4.94 3.62 -9.40
N CYS A 17 -6.25 3.76 -9.43
CA CYS A 17 -6.96 4.71 -10.27
C CYS A 17 -7.59 5.80 -9.38
N TYR A 18 -7.20 7.06 -9.57
CA TYR A 18 -7.71 8.18 -8.77
C TYR A 18 -7.80 9.46 -9.61
N LYS A 19 -8.99 10.09 -9.66
CA LYS A 19 -9.24 11.34 -10.42
C LYS A 19 -8.59 11.32 -11.82
N ASP A 20 -8.90 10.28 -12.61
CA ASP A 20 -8.38 10.03 -13.97
C ASP A 20 -6.85 9.83 -14.08
N ARG A 21 -6.16 9.70 -12.94
CA ARG A 21 -4.74 9.37 -12.87
C ARG A 21 -4.57 7.90 -12.50
N PHE A 22 -3.47 7.33 -13.00
CA PHE A 22 -3.14 5.92 -12.82
C PHE A 22 -1.73 5.80 -12.26
N LEU A 23 -1.57 5.00 -11.21
CA LEU A 23 -0.26 4.64 -10.66
C LEU A 23 -0.14 3.13 -10.64
N THR A 24 0.74 2.58 -11.47
CA THR A 24 1.07 1.16 -11.45
C THR A 24 2.32 0.95 -10.63
N MET A 25 2.24 0.06 -9.65
CA MET A 25 3.35 -0.38 -8.83
C MET A 25 3.57 -1.88 -9.08
N ASP A 26 4.80 -2.21 -9.43
CA ASP A 26 5.23 -3.58 -9.64
C ASP A 26 5.96 -4.10 -8.39
N ARG A 27 5.88 -5.43 -8.18
CA ARG A 27 6.58 -6.13 -7.10
C ARG A 27 6.11 -5.72 -5.70
N LEU A 28 4.82 -5.45 -5.52
CA LEU A 28 4.24 -5.33 -4.17
C LEU A 28 4.35 -6.66 -3.45
N VAL A 29 4.93 -6.66 -2.25
CA VAL A 29 4.98 -7.84 -1.37
C VAL A 29 3.62 -8.03 -0.70
N ILE A 30 3.08 -9.24 -0.78
CA ILE A 30 1.84 -9.62 -0.11
C ILE A 30 2.17 -10.08 1.31
N HIS A 31 1.84 -9.25 2.29
CA HIS A 31 1.91 -9.62 3.71
C HIS A 31 0.60 -10.31 4.13
N THR A 32 0.56 -11.64 4.10
CA THR A 32 -0.66 -12.42 4.40
C THR A 32 -1.14 -12.30 5.85
N GLY A 33 -0.27 -11.89 6.78
CA GLY A 33 -0.63 -11.63 8.19
C GLY A 33 -1.10 -10.20 8.49
N ALA A 34 -1.24 -9.32 7.49
CA ALA A 34 -1.61 -7.92 7.71
C ALA A 34 -3.13 -7.74 7.58
N ALA A 35 -3.75 -7.02 8.51
CA ALA A 35 -5.17 -6.68 8.44
C ALA A 35 -5.48 -5.61 7.38
N HIS A 36 -4.48 -4.79 7.04
CA HIS A 36 -4.60 -3.68 6.10
C HIS A 36 -3.41 -3.66 5.14
N SER A 37 -3.65 -3.14 3.93
CA SER A 37 -2.56 -2.76 3.01
C SER A 37 -2.13 -1.33 3.35
N LEU A 38 -0.82 -1.13 3.50
CA LEU A 38 -0.23 0.18 3.71
C LEU A 38 0.53 0.61 2.45
N LEU A 39 0.32 1.86 2.05
CA LEU A 39 1.01 2.48 0.93
C LEU A 39 1.72 3.72 1.46
N SER A 40 2.95 3.95 1.01
CA SER A 40 3.66 5.19 1.35
C SER A 40 2.92 6.39 0.76
N SER A 41 2.77 7.45 1.57
CA SER A 41 2.20 8.73 1.15
C SER A 41 2.93 9.31 -0.06
N ASP A 42 4.25 9.19 -0.08
CA ASP A 42 5.11 9.79 -1.10
C ASP A 42 4.88 9.15 -2.49
N ILE A 43 4.47 7.88 -2.50
CA ILE A 43 4.15 7.16 -3.73
C ILE A 43 2.79 7.59 -4.28
N VAL A 44 1.79 7.70 -3.42
CA VAL A 44 0.42 8.05 -3.85
C VAL A 44 0.23 9.56 -4.10
N GLU A 45 1.09 10.41 -3.54
CA GLU A 45 1.12 11.85 -3.84
C GLU A 45 1.37 12.14 -5.33
N GLN A 46 2.07 11.24 -6.04
CA GLN A 46 2.32 11.36 -7.49
C GLN A 46 1.02 11.40 -8.31
N ILE A 47 -0.05 10.76 -7.82
CA ILE A 47 -1.39 10.82 -8.42
C ILE A 47 -2.33 11.78 -7.70
N GLY A 48 -1.80 12.63 -6.82
CA GLY A 48 -2.53 13.69 -6.14
C GLY A 48 -3.30 13.23 -4.90
N ILE A 49 -3.02 12.03 -4.37
CA ILE A 49 -3.57 11.58 -3.09
C ILE A 49 -2.68 12.12 -1.97
N HIS A 50 -3.26 12.91 -1.08
CA HIS A 50 -2.60 13.47 0.10
C HIS A 50 -3.62 13.53 1.23
N PHE A 51 -3.14 13.68 2.46
CA PHE A 51 -4.02 13.83 3.62
C PHE A 51 -4.81 15.13 3.52
N GLU A 52 -6.13 15.02 3.67
CA GLU A 52 -7.05 16.15 3.70
C GLU A 52 -7.70 16.29 5.08
N ASN A 53 -8.15 17.50 5.41
CA ASN A 53 -8.88 17.74 6.66
C ASN A 53 -10.17 16.90 6.69
N GLY A 54 -10.34 16.11 7.74
CA GLY A 54 -11.49 15.21 7.89
C GLY A 54 -11.16 13.76 7.56
N ASP A 55 -9.96 13.46 7.04
CA ASP A 55 -9.50 12.08 6.89
C ASP A 55 -9.42 11.38 8.24
N ARG A 56 -9.84 10.10 8.25
CA ARG A 56 -9.78 9.28 9.45
C ARG A 56 -8.33 8.92 9.74
N LEU A 57 -7.84 9.36 10.89
CA LEU A 57 -6.56 8.91 11.43
C LEU A 57 -6.70 7.48 11.94
N LEU A 58 -5.89 6.59 11.38
CA LEU A 58 -5.67 5.25 11.92
C LEU A 58 -4.47 5.31 12.86
N ILE A 59 -4.74 5.26 14.16
CA ILE A 59 -3.70 5.12 15.18
C ILE A 59 -3.46 3.62 15.35
N VAL A 60 -2.23 3.18 15.16
CA VAL A 60 -1.84 1.79 15.41
C VAL A 60 -1.45 1.69 16.88
N ASP A 61 -2.35 1.14 17.70
CA ASP A 61 -2.24 1.09 19.16
C ASP A 61 -1.05 0.23 19.65
N ASN A 62 -0.43 -0.55 18.77
CA ASN A 62 0.79 -1.31 19.02
C ASN A 62 1.83 -1.03 17.93
N PRO A 63 2.93 -0.32 18.20
CA PRO A 63 3.94 -0.03 17.19
C PRO A 63 4.55 -1.30 16.56
N LEU A 64 4.52 -2.44 17.26
CA LEU A 64 5.00 -3.73 16.73
C LEU A 64 4.11 -4.31 15.62
N SER A 65 2.84 -3.90 15.49
CA SER A 65 1.98 -4.36 14.39
C SER A 65 2.15 -3.55 13.10
N ALA A 66 2.76 -2.36 13.18
CA ALA A 66 3.19 -1.57 12.03
C ALA A 66 4.63 -1.90 11.59
N SER A 67 5.39 -2.65 12.41
CA SER A 67 6.82 -2.91 12.24
C SER A 67 7.17 -4.08 11.32
N ILE A 68 6.26 -4.50 10.43
CA ILE A 68 6.52 -5.64 9.54
C ILE A 68 6.42 -5.20 8.08
N PHE A 69 7.37 -4.37 7.66
CA PHE A 69 7.91 -4.31 6.30
C PHE A 69 9.37 -3.86 6.35
#